data_AF-A0AAX3FMZ2-F1
#
_entry.id   AF-A0AAX3FMZ2-F1
#
_cell.length_a   1.000
_cell.length_b   1.000
_cell.length_c   1.000
_cell.angle_alpha   90.00
_cell.angle_beta   90.00
_cell.angle_gamma   90.00
#
_symmetry.space_group_name_H-M   'P 1'
#
loop_
_entity.id
_entity.type
_entity.pdbx_description
1 polymer ?
#
loop_
_entity_poly.entity_id
_entity_poly.type
_entity_poly.pdbx_seq_one_letter_code
_entity_poly.pdbx_strand_id
1 'polypeptide(L)'
;MKRFDSLDEPNHDLDLPFAAGPRVRQLADYAGSGQALAEEQLLGVAGARVLFASYGAIRADFDSLWATPQDTDEQAAIDRWLLHNAAFISTSQVAARGINTPIALDGRRVTAWRPPRYGRAAVLCAPASEQVLFDIKGIGVPPDEAPVLPYSNGLLTLAEAVHEVLMEHLVFAAMTHAGGAITPLPAYALIDLGFDALWHDGRPAEPAVLLLRRPRTRPRCQWQRYRQGAELAGALMQAELLLRRYGLTASSCGAVRFQVCREAGEPRVRRDGETLRVSAEVAETLQRLLADNQGAPLLIDGVNVQLAGTASVEPLQLQVMDFGRYRFAEGFEHHLYAWIDADYQNLNGLYLAPGDPRYVQPDPRVSLARTAEGPCFAELQRQVSGFRQDGEPDRLCQALRAALEEACRPLRG
;
A
#
# COMPACT_ATOMS: atom_id res chain seq x y z
N MET A 1 -20.41 -35.66 -32.01
CA MET A 1 -20.52 -34.20 -31.81
C MET A 1 -19.87 -33.89 -30.46
N LYS A 2 -18.59 -33.52 -30.46
CA LYS A 2 -17.89 -33.08 -29.25
C LYS A 2 -18.46 -31.70 -28.90
N ARG A 3 -18.96 -31.52 -27.67
CA ARG A 3 -19.30 -30.20 -27.14
C ARG A 3 -18.01 -29.39 -27.22
N PHE A 4 -18.03 -28.31 -28.00
CA PHE A 4 -17.00 -27.30 -27.91
C PHE A 4 -17.07 -26.73 -26.50
N ASP A 5 -15.93 -26.74 -25.84
CA ASP A 5 -15.69 -26.04 -24.58
C ASP A 5 -16.27 -24.63 -24.71
N SER A 6 -17.20 -24.27 -23.82
CA SER A 6 -17.53 -22.87 -23.64
C SER A 6 -16.22 -22.17 -23.31
N LEU A 7 -15.84 -21.19 -24.11
CA LEU A 7 -14.79 -20.25 -23.72
C LEU A 7 -15.28 -19.65 -22.41
N ASP A 8 -14.67 -20.08 -21.29
CA ASP A 8 -15.02 -19.60 -19.97
C ASP A 8 -14.98 -18.08 -19.98
N GLU A 9 -16.06 -17.45 -19.53
CA GLU A 9 -16.13 -15.99 -19.45
C GLU A 9 -14.94 -15.48 -18.61
N PRO A 10 -14.31 -14.36 -19.02
CA PRO A 10 -13.17 -13.81 -18.32
C PRO A 10 -13.49 -13.58 -16.84
N ASN A 11 -12.79 -14.29 -15.95
CA ASN A 11 -13.02 -14.23 -14.51
C ASN A 11 -12.04 -13.25 -13.86
N HIS A 12 -12.43 -11.99 -13.84
CA HIS A 12 -11.71 -10.88 -13.19
C HIS A 12 -11.94 -10.78 -11.67
N ASP A 13 -12.77 -11.65 -11.10
CA ASP A 13 -12.99 -11.65 -9.65
C ASP A 13 -11.69 -12.08 -8.98
N LEU A 14 -11.32 -11.48 -7.85
CA LEU A 14 -10.30 -12.08 -6.98
C LEU A 14 -10.90 -13.21 -6.13
N ASP A 15 -12.19 -13.15 -5.80
CA ASP A 15 -12.90 -14.06 -4.89
C ASP A 15 -12.08 -14.38 -3.62
N LEU A 16 -11.52 -13.31 -3.04
CA LEU A 16 -10.72 -13.40 -1.83
C LEU A 16 -11.45 -12.70 -0.68
N PRO A 17 -11.28 -13.20 0.55
CA PRO A 17 -11.86 -12.55 1.72
C PRO A 17 -11.22 -11.18 1.92
N PHE A 18 -12.03 -10.22 2.35
CA PHE A 18 -11.63 -8.85 2.62
C PHE A 18 -12.06 -8.44 4.02
N ALA A 19 -11.40 -7.43 4.59
CA ALA A 19 -11.82 -6.87 5.86
C ALA A 19 -13.07 -6.00 5.67
N ALA A 20 -14.18 -6.39 6.29
CA ALA A 20 -15.30 -5.48 6.48
C ALA A 20 -14.90 -4.30 7.39
N GLY A 21 -15.52 -3.14 7.20
CA GLY A 21 -15.22 -2.00 8.06
C GLY A 21 -15.88 -0.71 7.59
N PRO A 22 -15.80 0.35 8.41
CA PRO A 22 -16.31 1.66 8.04
C PRO A 22 -15.55 2.22 6.85
N ARG A 23 -16.21 3.06 6.06
CA ARG A 23 -15.63 3.85 4.98
C ARG A 23 -16.04 5.31 5.13
N VAL A 24 -15.23 6.22 4.59
CA VAL A 24 -15.66 7.60 4.36
C VAL A 24 -16.75 7.58 3.30
N ARG A 25 -17.87 8.25 3.58
CA ARG A 25 -19.04 8.29 2.68
C ARG A 25 -19.25 9.66 2.09
N GLN A 26 -18.80 10.72 2.76
CA GLN A 26 -18.98 12.10 2.33
C GLN A 26 -17.68 12.88 2.48
N LEU A 27 -17.47 13.91 1.65
CA LEU A 27 -16.29 14.79 1.77
C LEU A 27 -16.18 15.45 3.16
N ALA A 28 -17.32 15.75 3.79
CA ALA A 28 -17.38 16.31 5.14
C ALA A 28 -16.69 15.44 6.22
N ASP A 29 -16.58 14.12 6.00
CA ASP A 29 -15.89 13.21 6.93
C ASP A 29 -14.39 13.53 7.03
N TYR A 30 -13.76 14.01 5.94
CA TYR A 30 -12.37 14.46 5.97
C TYR A 30 -12.22 15.75 6.77
N ALA A 31 -13.13 16.71 6.59
CA ALA A 31 -13.16 17.95 7.36
C ALA A 31 -13.33 17.67 8.85
N GLY A 32 -14.22 16.74 9.23
CA GLY A 32 -14.40 16.29 10.62
C GLY A 32 -13.13 15.67 11.24
N SER A 33 -12.24 15.10 10.41
CA SER A 33 -10.93 14.61 10.85
C SER A 33 -9.81 15.66 10.84
N GLY A 34 -10.11 16.90 10.43
CA GLY A 34 -9.13 17.99 10.28
C GLY A 34 -8.27 17.91 9.02
N GLN A 35 -8.57 17.01 8.09
CA GLN A 35 -7.85 16.90 6.81
C GLN A 35 -8.43 17.87 5.80
N ALA A 36 -7.73 18.98 5.57
CA ALA A 36 -8.10 19.93 4.52
C ALA A 36 -7.88 19.29 3.15
N LEU A 37 -8.92 19.29 2.33
CA LEU A 37 -8.88 18.75 0.98
C LEU A 37 -8.49 19.83 -0.03
N ALA A 38 -7.55 19.52 -0.91
CA ALA A 38 -7.26 20.34 -2.09
C ALA A 38 -8.04 19.80 -3.29
N GLU A 39 -8.83 20.67 -3.92
CA GLU A 39 -9.58 20.31 -5.12
C GLU A 39 -8.68 20.32 -6.36
N GLU A 40 -8.85 19.36 -7.27
CA GLU A 40 -8.20 19.34 -8.57
C GLU A 40 -9.17 18.85 -9.66
N GLN A 41 -8.84 19.15 -10.92
CA GLN A 41 -9.50 18.56 -12.08
C GLN A 41 -8.66 17.42 -12.64
N LEU A 42 -9.32 16.28 -12.90
CA LEU A 42 -8.73 15.12 -13.55
C LEU A 42 -9.32 14.90 -14.94
N LEU A 43 -8.58 14.18 -15.77
CA LEU A 43 -8.91 13.92 -17.18
C LEU A 43 -9.17 12.44 -17.39
N GLY A 44 -10.25 12.11 -18.12
CA GLY A 44 -10.62 10.73 -18.42
C GLY A 44 -9.64 10.08 -19.39
N VAL A 45 -9.25 8.85 -19.08
CA VAL A 45 -8.30 8.06 -19.87
C VAL A 45 -9.05 7.09 -20.78
N ALA A 46 -8.76 7.16 -22.08
CA ALA A 46 -9.31 6.26 -23.08
C ALA A 46 -8.60 4.90 -23.04
N GLY A 47 -9.35 3.82 -23.27
CA GLY A 47 -8.79 2.47 -23.36
C GLY A 47 -8.41 1.84 -22.02
N ALA A 48 -8.81 2.44 -20.89
CA ALA A 48 -8.64 1.84 -19.58
C ALA A 48 -9.44 0.53 -19.44
N ARG A 49 -8.92 -0.43 -18.69
CA ARG A 49 -9.49 -1.78 -18.51
C ARG A 49 -9.37 -2.24 -17.07
N VAL A 50 -10.37 -2.95 -16.56
CA VAL A 50 -10.27 -3.61 -15.26
C VAL A 50 -9.35 -4.82 -15.41
N LEU A 51 -8.37 -4.96 -14.51
CA LEU A 51 -7.49 -6.13 -14.44
C LEU A 51 -8.00 -7.18 -13.47
N PHE A 52 -8.47 -6.72 -12.32
CA PHE A 52 -9.25 -7.52 -11.38
C PHE A 52 -10.11 -6.60 -10.51
N ALA A 53 -11.17 -7.17 -9.95
CA ALA A 53 -12.03 -6.50 -8.99
C ALA A 53 -12.39 -7.44 -7.83
N SER A 54 -12.49 -6.89 -6.62
CA SER A 54 -13.10 -7.55 -5.47
C SER A 54 -14.59 -7.25 -5.49
N TYR A 55 -15.35 -8.02 -6.29
CA TYR A 55 -16.80 -7.80 -6.43
C TYR A 55 -17.52 -7.94 -5.09
N GLY A 56 -17.06 -8.85 -4.21
CA GLY A 56 -17.58 -8.99 -2.85
C GLY A 56 -17.43 -7.71 -2.02
N ALA A 57 -16.26 -7.06 -2.05
CA ALA A 57 -16.02 -5.81 -1.33
C ALA A 57 -16.86 -4.65 -1.90
N ILE A 58 -16.99 -4.58 -3.23
CA ILE A 58 -17.81 -3.56 -3.90
C ILE A 58 -19.29 -3.73 -3.53
N ARG A 59 -19.83 -4.95 -3.59
CA ARG A 59 -21.22 -5.21 -3.18
C ARG A 59 -21.47 -4.85 -1.73
N ALA A 60 -20.55 -5.20 -0.83
CA ALA A 60 -20.70 -4.91 0.59
C ALA A 60 -20.74 -3.40 0.90
N ASP A 61 -19.99 -2.58 0.16
CA ASP A 61 -19.87 -1.14 0.41
C ASP A 61 -20.81 -0.27 -0.43
N PHE A 62 -21.39 -0.83 -1.50
CA PHE A 62 -22.25 -0.15 -2.49
C PHE A 62 -23.53 -0.95 -2.79
N ASP A 63 -24.02 -1.76 -1.86
CA ASP A 63 -25.18 -2.64 -1.98
C ASP A 63 -26.39 -2.02 -2.71
N SER A 64 -26.75 -0.79 -2.36
CA SER A 64 -27.86 -0.04 -2.94
C SER A 64 -27.76 0.19 -4.46
N LEU A 65 -26.55 0.18 -5.03
CA LEU A 65 -26.35 0.28 -6.49
C LEU A 65 -26.66 -1.04 -7.21
N TRP A 66 -26.60 -2.16 -6.49
CA TRP A 66 -26.68 -3.52 -7.03
C TRP A 66 -27.92 -4.28 -6.53
N ALA A 67 -28.78 -3.65 -5.74
CA ALA A 67 -29.94 -4.28 -5.10
C ALA A 67 -31.09 -4.68 -6.05
N THR A 68 -31.06 -4.23 -7.32
CA THR A 68 -32.10 -4.58 -8.31
C THR A 68 -31.58 -5.71 -9.18
N PRO A 69 -32.33 -6.82 -9.37
CA PRO A 69 -31.94 -7.87 -10.30
C PRO A 69 -31.79 -7.27 -11.69
N GLN A 70 -30.57 -7.23 -12.21
CA GLN A 70 -30.33 -6.86 -13.60
C GLN A 70 -30.35 -8.15 -14.42
N ASP A 71 -31.08 -8.15 -15.55
CA ASP A 71 -31.01 -9.20 -16.57
C ASP A 71 -29.64 -9.24 -17.28
N THR A 72 -28.69 -8.39 -16.88
CA THR A 72 -27.34 -8.29 -17.42
C THR A 72 -26.32 -8.93 -16.49
N ASP A 73 -25.24 -9.43 -17.07
CA ASP A 73 -24.03 -9.81 -16.33
C ASP A 73 -23.59 -8.67 -15.38
N GLU A 74 -23.80 -8.92 -14.08
CA GLU A 74 -23.57 -7.96 -13.00
C GLU A 74 -22.08 -7.59 -12.89
N GLN A 75 -21.17 -8.54 -13.13
CA GLN A 75 -19.74 -8.28 -13.06
C GLN A 75 -19.33 -7.29 -14.17
N ALA A 76 -19.80 -7.52 -15.39
CA ALA A 76 -19.61 -6.57 -16.48
C ALA A 76 -20.26 -5.20 -16.20
N ALA A 77 -21.36 -5.14 -15.45
CA ALA A 77 -21.96 -3.88 -15.01
C ALA A 77 -21.09 -3.16 -13.97
N ILE A 78 -20.53 -3.88 -13.00
CA ILE A 78 -19.56 -3.35 -12.04
C ILE A 78 -18.32 -2.83 -12.76
N ASP A 79 -17.76 -3.57 -13.72
CA ASP A 79 -16.57 -3.13 -14.47
C ASP A 79 -16.80 -1.84 -15.24
N ARG A 80 -17.95 -1.72 -15.94
CA ARG A 80 -18.33 -0.48 -16.61
C ARG A 80 -18.46 0.67 -15.62
N TRP A 81 -19.04 0.42 -14.44
CA TRP A 81 -19.18 1.41 -13.38
C TRP A 81 -17.81 1.84 -12.83
N LEU A 82 -16.88 0.91 -12.59
CA LEU A 82 -15.52 1.20 -12.14
C LEU A 82 -14.80 2.09 -13.16
N LEU A 83 -14.80 1.72 -14.45
CA LEU A 83 -14.15 2.49 -15.51
C LEU A 83 -14.79 3.88 -15.70
N HIS A 84 -16.11 3.96 -15.57
CA HIS A 84 -16.81 5.25 -15.66
C HIS A 84 -16.43 6.20 -14.52
N ASN A 85 -16.25 5.68 -13.31
CA ASN A 85 -16.06 6.51 -12.11
C ASN A 85 -14.60 6.64 -11.66
N ALA A 86 -13.66 5.89 -12.22
CA ALA A 86 -12.29 5.85 -11.70
C ALA A 86 -11.18 6.02 -12.74
N ALA A 87 -11.41 5.77 -14.04
CA ALA A 87 -10.38 5.84 -15.08
C ALA A 87 -9.99 7.29 -15.45
N PHE A 88 -9.33 7.97 -14.51
CA PHE A 88 -8.92 9.36 -14.60
C PHE A 88 -7.43 9.52 -14.26
N ILE A 89 -6.81 10.60 -14.72
CA ILE A 89 -5.41 10.94 -14.45
C ILE A 89 -5.26 12.47 -14.24
N SER A 90 -4.26 12.89 -13.49
CA SER A 90 -4.01 14.30 -13.22
C SER A 90 -3.60 15.08 -14.47
N THR A 91 -3.99 16.35 -14.50
CA THR A 91 -3.63 17.29 -15.57
C THR A 91 -2.12 17.45 -15.71
N SER A 92 -1.39 17.52 -14.59
CA SER A 92 0.08 17.54 -14.56
C SER A 92 0.70 16.32 -15.22
N GLN A 93 0.12 15.13 -15.00
CA GLN A 93 0.62 13.91 -15.61
C GLN A 93 0.45 13.90 -17.13
N VAL A 94 -0.69 14.37 -17.63
CA VAL A 94 -0.94 14.49 -19.08
C VAL A 94 0.01 15.49 -19.74
N ALA A 95 0.31 16.58 -19.06
CA ALA A 95 1.22 17.61 -19.57
C ALA A 95 2.71 17.18 -19.55
N ALA A 96 3.04 16.15 -18.78
CA ALA A 96 4.40 15.69 -18.60
C ALA A 96 5.00 15.08 -19.89
N ARG A 97 6.32 15.20 -20.02
CA ARG A 97 7.08 14.60 -21.12
C ARG A 97 8.22 13.76 -20.54
N GLY A 98 8.45 12.58 -21.13
CA GLY A 98 9.54 11.69 -20.72
C GLY A 98 9.30 10.94 -19.39
N ILE A 99 8.10 11.04 -18.82
CA ILE A 99 7.71 10.31 -17.60
C ILE A 99 6.82 9.11 -17.93
N ASN A 100 6.03 9.20 -19.00
CA ASN A 100 5.12 8.17 -19.46
C ASN A 100 5.05 8.16 -20.99
N THR A 101 4.57 7.05 -21.55
CA THR A 101 4.13 7.02 -22.95
C THR A 101 2.89 7.89 -23.15
N PRO A 102 2.54 8.28 -24.39
CA PRO A 102 1.40 9.16 -24.63
C PRO A 102 0.10 8.63 -24.00
N ILE A 103 -0.63 9.52 -23.32
CA ILE A 103 -1.90 9.20 -22.67
C ILE A 103 -3.05 9.53 -23.63
N ALA A 104 -3.82 8.53 -24.03
CA ALA A 104 -5.05 8.74 -24.79
C ALA A 104 -6.16 9.21 -23.85
N LEU A 105 -6.84 10.31 -24.21
CA LEU A 105 -7.93 10.89 -23.41
C LEU A 105 -9.28 10.72 -24.11
N ASP A 106 -10.35 10.55 -23.34
CA ASP A 106 -11.72 10.38 -23.86
C ASP A 106 -12.59 11.64 -23.74
N GLY A 107 -12.00 12.75 -23.27
CA GLY A 107 -12.67 14.04 -23.13
C GLY A 107 -13.46 14.22 -21.83
N ARG A 108 -13.65 13.17 -21.01
CA ARG A 108 -14.28 13.31 -19.69
C ARG A 108 -13.40 14.15 -18.76
N ARG A 109 -14.05 14.83 -17.83
CA ARG A 109 -13.43 15.60 -16.75
C ARG A 109 -14.18 15.34 -15.46
N VAL A 110 -13.46 15.26 -14.36
CA VAL A 110 -14.06 15.09 -13.04
C VAL A 110 -13.26 15.86 -12.00
N THR A 111 -13.97 16.43 -11.05
CA THR A 111 -13.36 17.00 -9.84
C THR A 111 -12.91 15.87 -8.92
N ALA A 112 -11.71 16.00 -8.38
CA ALA A 112 -11.16 15.12 -7.36
C ALA A 112 -10.64 15.94 -6.18
N TRP A 113 -10.36 15.26 -5.06
CA TRP A 113 -9.90 15.90 -3.84
C TRP A 113 -8.66 15.19 -3.30
N ARG A 114 -7.59 15.94 -3.03
CA ARG A 114 -6.37 15.43 -2.38
C ARG A 114 -6.37 15.79 -0.90
N PRO A 115 -6.39 14.78 0.00
CA PRO A 115 -6.00 14.98 1.38
C PRO A 115 -4.54 15.45 1.52
N PRO A 116 -4.15 16.00 2.67
CA PRO A 116 -2.77 16.45 2.87
C PRO A 116 -1.75 15.32 2.68
N ARG A 117 -0.62 15.64 2.04
CA ARG A 117 0.49 14.70 1.71
C ARG A 117 0.14 13.59 0.71
N TYR A 118 -1.02 13.65 0.04
CA TYR A 118 -1.35 12.73 -1.05
C TYR A 118 -0.58 13.09 -2.33
N GLY A 119 0.65 12.57 -2.47
CA GLY A 119 1.51 12.86 -3.62
C GLY A 119 1.17 12.11 -4.91
N ARG A 120 0.49 10.97 -4.84
CA ARG A 120 0.07 10.19 -6.03
C ARG A 120 -1.32 9.58 -5.91
N ALA A 121 -2.13 10.11 -5.01
CA ALA A 121 -3.47 9.62 -4.76
C ALA A 121 -4.46 10.77 -4.68
N ALA A 122 -5.73 10.48 -4.94
CA ALA A 122 -6.83 11.41 -4.79
C ALA A 122 -8.11 10.66 -4.45
N VAL A 123 -9.08 11.39 -3.91
CA VAL A 123 -10.41 10.90 -3.59
C VAL A 123 -11.36 11.29 -4.72
N LEU A 124 -12.14 10.33 -5.21
CA LEU A 124 -13.21 10.58 -6.18
C LEU A 124 -14.58 10.41 -5.55
N CYS A 125 -15.49 11.30 -5.93
CA CYS A 125 -16.90 11.26 -5.57
C CYS A 125 -17.76 10.83 -6.75
N ALA A 126 -19.00 10.44 -6.43
CA ALA A 126 -20.02 10.21 -7.43
C ALA A 126 -20.31 11.51 -8.22
N PRO A 127 -20.64 11.42 -9.52
CA PRO A 127 -20.90 12.60 -10.34
C PRO A 127 -21.94 13.53 -9.71
N ALA A 128 -21.63 14.83 -9.66
CA ALA A 128 -22.49 15.87 -9.09
C ALA A 128 -22.93 15.62 -7.62
N SER A 129 -22.13 14.89 -6.84
CA SER A 129 -22.40 14.54 -5.45
C SER A 129 -21.14 14.66 -4.61
N GLU A 130 -21.31 14.85 -3.30
CA GLU A 130 -20.22 14.77 -2.31
C GLU A 130 -19.98 13.34 -1.82
N GLN A 131 -20.76 12.38 -2.31
CA GLN A 131 -20.63 10.98 -1.93
C GLN A 131 -19.30 10.42 -2.43
N VAL A 132 -18.43 10.08 -1.49
CA VAL A 132 -17.11 9.51 -1.78
C VAL A 132 -17.26 8.07 -2.26
N LEU A 133 -16.63 7.78 -3.40
CA LEU A 133 -16.55 6.44 -3.98
C LEU A 133 -15.22 5.79 -3.62
N PHE A 134 -14.10 6.41 -4.01
CA PHE A 134 -12.79 5.74 -4.01
C PHE A 134 -11.69 6.65 -3.45
N ASP A 135 -10.72 6.03 -2.77
CA ASP A 135 -9.36 6.55 -2.66
C ASP A 135 -8.52 5.86 -3.75
N ILE A 136 -8.03 6.64 -4.71
CA ILE A 136 -7.35 6.13 -5.91
C ILE A 136 -5.88 6.45 -5.84
N LYS A 137 -5.03 5.44 -5.99
CA LYS A 137 -3.56 5.57 -6.02
C LYS A 137 -3.03 5.32 -7.43
N GLY A 138 -2.02 6.08 -7.84
CA GLY A 138 -1.45 6.05 -9.20
C GLY A 138 -2.01 7.11 -10.15
N ILE A 139 -2.75 8.09 -9.62
CA ILE A 139 -3.51 9.06 -10.41
C ILE A 139 -2.68 10.24 -10.95
N GLY A 140 -1.35 10.22 -10.74
CA GLY A 140 -0.47 11.34 -11.06
C GLY A 140 -0.22 12.26 -9.86
N VAL A 141 0.72 13.19 -10.06
CA VAL A 141 1.08 14.22 -9.08
C VAL A 141 0.03 15.34 -8.98
N PRO A 142 0.02 16.14 -7.89
CA PRO A 142 -0.83 17.32 -7.74
C PRO A 142 -0.72 18.34 -8.91
N PRO A 143 -1.75 19.19 -9.12
CA PRO A 143 -1.79 20.13 -10.24
C PRO A 143 -0.69 21.20 -10.21
N ASP A 144 -0.10 21.46 -9.05
CA ASP A 144 0.99 22.42 -8.81
C ASP A 144 2.38 21.76 -8.77
N GLU A 145 2.46 20.44 -8.97
CA GLU A 145 3.69 19.68 -9.01
C GLU A 145 3.97 19.18 -10.44
N ALA A 146 5.25 19.15 -10.81
CA ALA A 146 5.71 18.47 -12.02
C ALA A 146 6.16 17.04 -11.64
N PRO A 147 5.74 16.00 -12.37
CA PRO A 147 6.27 14.66 -12.12
C PRO A 147 7.74 14.61 -12.53
N VAL A 148 8.58 14.05 -11.67
CA VAL A 148 10.03 13.97 -11.87
C VAL A 148 10.46 12.50 -11.86
N LEU A 149 11.60 12.20 -12.48
CA LEU A 149 12.27 10.91 -12.32
C LEU A 149 13.66 11.12 -11.70
N PRO A 150 14.20 10.14 -10.95
CA PRO A 150 13.55 8.88 -10.57
C PRO A 150 12.55 9.04 -9.41
N TYR A 151 12.39 10.25 -8.87
CA TYR A 151 11.58 10.51 -7.68
C TYR A 151 10.25 11.16 -8.02
N SER A 152 9.16 10.69 -7.41
CA SER A 152 7.84 11.35 -7.49
C SER A 152 7.28 11.46 -8.91
N ASN A 153 7.23 10.34 -9.64
CA ASN A 153 6.64 10.31 -10.99
C ASN A 153 5.09 10.33 -10.99
N GLY A 154 4.44 10.28 -9.83
CA GLY A 154 2.99 10.32 -9.67
C GLY A 154 2.23 9.04 -10.07
N LEU A 155 2.90 8.10 -10.73
CA LEU A 155 2.29 6.89 -11.26
C LEU A 155 2.44 5.72 -10.28
N LEU A 156 1.62 4.69 -10.49
CA LEU A 156 1.74 3.38 -9.86
C LEU A 156 1.94 2.38 -11.00
N THR A 157 2.97 1.53 -10.91
CA THR A 157 3.18 0.50 -11.94
C THR A 157 2.41 -0.77 -11.62
N LEU A 158 2.19 -1.62 -12.63
CA LEU A 158 1.54 -2.91 -12.45
C LEU A 158 2.23 -3.77 -11.39
N ALA A 159 3.57 -3.82 -11.40
CA ALA A 159 4.33 -4.59 -10.42
C ALA A 159 4.12 -4.06 -8.99
N GLU A 160 4.14 -2.74 -8.80
CA GLU A 160 3.86 -2.12 -7.50
C GLU A 160 2.44 -2.42 -7.01
N ALA A 161 1.45 -2.33 -7.89
CA ALA A 161 0.05 -2.52 -7.52
C ALA A 161 -0.29 -3.99 -7.22
N VAL A 162 0.22 -4.93 -8.02
CA VAL A 162 0.06 -6.37 -7.77
C VAL A 162 0.74 -6.76 -6.46
N HIS A 163 1.92 -6.22 -6.17
CA HIS A 163 2.58 -6.41 -4.89
C HIS A 163 1.76 -5.86 -3.73
N GLU A 164 1.17 -4.67 -3.88
CA GLU A 164 0.32 -4.06 -2.84
C GLU A 164 -0.91 -4.93 -2.54
N VAL A 165 -1.58 -5.46 -3.57
CA VAL A 165 -2.75 -6.34 -3.39
C VAL A 165 -2.37 -7.72 -2.86
N LEU A 166 -1.24 -8.29 -3.31
CA LEU A 166 -0.71 -9.53 -2.74
C LEU A 166 -0.46 -9.36 -1.23
N MET A 167 0.26 -8.32 -0.83
CA MET A 167 0.60 -8.05 0.56
C MET A 167 -0.64 -7.74 1.41
N GLU A 168 -1.62 -7.03 0.87
CA GLU A 168 -2.91 -6.80 1.53
C GLU A 168 -3.56 -8.12 1.97
N HIS A 169 -3.67 -9.09 1.06
CA HIS A 169 -4.31 -10.38 1.33
C HIS A 169 -3.48 -11.29 2.23
N LEU A 170 -2.15 -11.28 2.10
CA LEU A 170 -1.26 -12.03 3.00
C LEU A 170 -1.33 -11.47 4.43
N VAL A 171 -1.37 -10.15 4.59
CA VAL A 171 -1.60 -9.50 5.87
C VAL A 171 -2.99 -9.86 6.40
N PHE A 172 -4.03 -9.84 5.57
CA PHE A 172 -5.38 -10.26 5.97
C PHE A 172 -5.38 -11.69 6.56
N ALA A 173 -4.78 -12.64 5.84
CA ALA A 173 -4.73 -14.04 6.27
C ALA A 173 -3.92 -14.20 7.56
N ALA A 174 -2.74 -13.60 7.64
CA ALA A 174 -1.87 -13.64 8.82
C ALA A 174 -2.56 -13.03 10.05
N MET A 175 -3.23 -11.89 9.90
CA MET A 175 -3.91 -11.24 11.02
C MET A 175 -5.19 -11.97 11.43
N THR A 176 -5.91 -12.58 10.49
CA THR A 176 -7.05 -13.45 10.80
C THR A 176 -6.60 -14.64 11.63
N HIS A 177 -5.52 -15.32 11.23
CA HIS A 177 -4.91 -16.39 12.01
C HIS A 177 -4.42 -15.90 13.39
N ALA A 178 -3.96 -14.65 13.50
CA ALA A 178 -3.54 -14.04 14.76
C ALA A 178 -4.68 -13.61 15.70
N GLY A 179 -5.95 -13.70 15.29
CA GLY A 179 -7.10 -13.25 16.09
C GLY A 179 -7.63 -11.84 15.78
N GLY A 180 -7.25 -11.24 14.65
CA GLY A 180 -8.02 -10.16 14.01
C GLY A 180 -7.85 -8.73 14.55
N ALA A 181 -6.89 -8.45 15.45
CA ALA A 181 -6.66 -7.11 16.00
C ALA A 181 -6.18 -6.07 14.97
N ILE A 182 -5.70 -6.53 13.81
CA ILE A 182 -5.20 -5.69 12.73
C ILE A 182 -5.90 -6.11 11.46
N THR A 183 -6.44 -5.14 10.72
CA THR A 183 -7.15 -5.40 9.46
C THR A 183 -6.55 -4.58 8.33
N PRO A 184 -6.27 -5.15 7.16
CA PRO A 184 -5.87 -4.36 6.01
C PRO A 184 -7.05 -3.56 5.46
N LEU A 185 -6.77 -2.38 4.92
CA LEU A 185 -7.73 -1.59 4.15
C LEU A 185 -7.91 -2.24 2.77
N PRO A 186 -9.13 -2.63 2.37
CA PRO A 186 -9.30 -3.39 1.14
C PRO A 186 -9.13 -2.55 -0.13
N ALA A 187 -8.53 -3.16 -1.15
CA ALA A 187 -8.59 -2.72 -2.52
C ALA A 187 -9.88 -3.21 -3.20
N TYR A 188 -10.53 -2.34 -3.96
CA TYR A 188 -11.70 -2.69 -4.76
C TYR A 188 -11.32 -3.21 -6.14
N ALA A 189 -10.36 -2.59 -6.81
CA ALA A 189 -9.98 -2.98 -8.16
C ALA A 189 -8.60 -2.45 -8.55
N LEU A 190 -8.04 -3.09 -9.57
CA LEU A 190 -6.88 -2.62 -10.31
C LEU A 190 -7.28 -2.30 -11.74
N ILE A 191 -6.99 -1.09 -12.20
CA ILE A 191 -7.32 -0.63 -13.55
C ILE A 191 -6.03 -0.37 -14.32
N ASP A 192 -5.89 -1.03 -15.47
CA ASP A 192 -4.90 -0.69 -16.49
C ASP A 192 -5.32 0.60 -17.20
N LEU A 193 -4.43 1.61 -17.24
CA LEU A 193 -4.69 2.88 -17.91
C LEU A 193 -4.38 2.88 -19.41
N GLY A 194 -3.81 1.79 -19.95
CA GLY A 194 -3.50 1.68 -21.37
C GLY A 194 -2.26 2.45 -21.84
N PHE A 195 -1.49 3.04 -20.92
CA PHE A 195 -0.17 3.63 -21.17
C PHE A 195 0.87 3.08 -20.18
N ASP A 196 2.13 3.48 -20.33
CA ASP A 196 3.25 2.99 -19.55
C ASP A 196 3.97 4.12 -18.81
N ALA A 197 4.41 3.84 -17.60
CA ALA A 197 5.39 4.63 -16.86
C ALA A 197 6.80 4.35 -17.41
N LEU A 198 7.59 5.41 -17.56
CA LEU A 198 8.98 5.35 -17.99
C LEU A 198 9.91 5.44 -16.78
N TRP A 199 11.10 4.86 -16.92
CA TRP A 199 12.15 4.88 -15.91
C TRP A 199 13.34 5.72 -16.36
N HIS A 200 13.99 6.40 -15.41
CA HIS A 200 15.18 7.21 -15.70
C HIS A 200 16.43 6.37 -16.00
N ASP A 201 16.50 5.17 -15.44
CA ASP A 201 17.63 4.24 -15.56
C ASP A 201 17.60 3.39 -16.84
N GLY A 202 16.65 3.66 -17.75
CA GLY A 202 16.52 2.95 -19.01
C GLY A 202 15.91 1.55 -18.90
N ARG A 203 15.41 1.15 -17.72
CA ARG A 203 14.60 -0.07 -17.61
C ARG A 203 13.38 -0.04 -18.54
N PRO A 204 12.88 -1.20 -19.00
CA PRO A 204 11.68 -1.27 -19.82
C PRO A 204 10.52 -0.52 -19.17
N ALA A 205 9.73 0.16 -20.00
CA ALA A 205 8.52 0.83 -19.53
C ALA A 205 7.57 -0.18 -18.87
N GLU A 206 6.88 0.24 -17.81
CA GLU A 206 5.94 -0.62 -17.08
C GLU A 206 4.52 -0.08 -17.22
N PRO A 207 3.50 -0.96 -17.37
CA PRO A 207 2.11 -0.53 -17.43
C PRO A 207 1.72 0.35 -16.23
N ALA A 208 1.19 1.53 -16.53
CA ALA A 208 0.65 2.43 -15.52
C ALA A 208 -0.77 1.99 -15.14
N VAL A 209 -1.05 1.94 -13.84
CA VAL A 209 -2.30 1.41 -13.30
C VAL A 209 -2.86 2.31 -12.21
N LEU A 210 -4.16 2.16 -11.94
CA LEU A 210 -4.82 2.72 -10.76
C LEU A 210 -5.20 1.63 -9.78
N LEU A 211 -4.83 1.80 -8.52
CA LEU A 211 -5.34 0.98 -7.42
C LEU A 211 -6.49 1.71 -6.75
N LEU A 212 -7.70 1.17 -6.85
CA LEU A 212 -8.89 1.69 -6.17
C LEU A 212 -8.99 1.07 -4.79
N ARG A 213 -9.10 1.92 -3.76
CA ARG A 213 -9.17 1.49 -2.37
C ARG A 213 -10.43 2.00 -1.69
N ARG A 214 -10.83 1.32 -0.62
CA ARG A 214 -11.85 1.83 0.29
C ARG A 214 -11.42 3.21 0.83
N PRO A 215 -12.24 4.26 0.69
CA PRO A 215 -11.91 5.59 1.16
C PRO A 215 -11.87 5.66 2.68
N ARG A 216 -10.79 6.21 3.25
CA ARG A 216 -10.60 6.40 4.69
C ARG A 216 -9.83 7.67 4.99
N THR A 217 -10.08 8.22 6.17
CA THR A 217 -9.22 9.24 6.77
C THR A 217 -7.90 8.63 7.25
N ARG A 218 -6.95 9.44 7.71
CA ARG A 218 -5.71 8.97 8.33
C ARG A 218 -5.53 9.62 9.71
N PRO A 219 -4.81 8.98 10.65
CA PRO A 219 -4.43 9.65 11.89
C PRO A 219 -3.59 10.90 11.63
N ARG A 220 -3.77 11.94 12.46
CA ARG A 220 -3.12 13.25 12.27
C ARG A 220 -1.61 13.20 12.10
N CYS A 221 -0.92 12.33 12.84
CA CYS A 221 0.53 12.15 12.74
C CYS A 221 1.01 11.63 11.38
N GLN A 222 0.15 11.05 10.55
CA GLN A 222 0.53 10.52 9.23
C GLN A 222 0.34 11.53 8.10
N TRP A 223 -0.54 12.53 8.25
CA TRP A 223 -0.76 13.58 7.24
C TRP A 223 -0.29 14.98 7.67
N GLN A 224 0.10 15.17 8.93
CA GLN A 224 0.69 16.41 9.45
C GLN A 224 1.89 16.08 10.36
N ARG A 225 2.85 17.01 10.47
CA ARG A 225 3.87 16.98 11.54
C ARG A 225 3.18 17.14 12.88
N TYR A 226 2.85 16.03 13.51
CA TYR A 226 2.10 15.97 14.76
C TYR A 226 2.65 14.85 15.64
N ARG A 227 2.69 15.09 16.94
CA ARG A 227 3.19 14.12 17.92
C ARG A 227 2.32 12.86 17.91
N GLN A 228 2.93 11.71 17.64
CA GLN A 228 2.27 10.41 17.64
C GLN A 228 1.93 9.91 19.05
N GLY A 229 2.83 10.15 20.00
CA GLY A 229 2.72 9.65 21.37
C GLY A 229 3.22 8.21 21.53
N ALA A 230 3.55 7.85 22.77
CA ALA A 230 4.14 6.55 23.11
C ALA A 230 3.16 5.39 22.92
N GLU A 231 1.86 5.60 23.19
CA GLU A 231 0.83 4.58 23.06
C GLU A 231 0.70 4.11 21.60
N LEU A 232 0.51 5.04 20.66
CA LEU A 232 0.40 4.70 19.24
C LEU A 232 1.73 4.15 18.69
N ALA A 233 2.88 4.68 19.11
CA ALA A 233 4.18 4.11 18.74
C ALA A 233 4.32 2.65 19.22
N GLY A 234 3.86 2.35 20.43
CA GLY A 234 3.83 0.99 20.98
C GLY A 234 2.91 0.06 20.18
N ALA A 235 1.72 0.54 19.81
CA ALA A 235 0.78 -0.21 18.99
C ALA A 235 1.33 -0.51 17.57
N LEU A 236 2.01 0.47 16.94
CA LEU A 236 2.67 0.25 15.65
C LEU A 236 3.85 -0.73 15.75
N MET A 237 4.63 -0.65 16.84
CA MET A 237 5.69 -1.62 17.13
C MET A 237 5.08 -3.03 17.28
N GLN A 238 3.98 -3.17 18.03
CA GLN A 238 3.29 -4.44 18.19
C GLN A 238 2.76 -4.99 16.86
N ALA A 239 2.24 -4.12 15.99
CA ALA A 239 1.83 -4.50 14.64
C ALA A 239 3.00 -5.03 13.81
N GLU A 240 4.15 -4.35 13.81
CA GLU A 240 5.36 -4.81 13.14
C GLU A 240 5.84 -6.15 13.71
N LEU A 241 5.89 -6.32 15.03
CA LEU A 241 6.30 -7.59 15.65
C LEU A 241 5.35 -8.75 15.29
N LEU A 242 4.05 -8.47 15.18
CA LEU A 242 3.09 -9.47 14.76
C LEU A 242 3.30 -9.85 13.28
N LEU A 243 3.55 -8.89 12.39
CA LEU A 243 3.90 -9.15 10.99
C LEU A 243 5.16 -10.02 10.88
N ARG A 244 6.18 -9.71 11.69
CA ARG A 244 7.46 -10.43 11.71
C ARG A 244 7.32 -11.90 12.07
N ARG A 245 6.39 -12.24 12.97
CA ARG A 245 6.06 -13.64 13.28
C ARG A 245 5.72 -14.45 12.02
N TYR A 246 5.08 -13.81 11.04
CA TYR A 246 4.69 -14.41 9.76
C TYR A 246 5.73 -14.19 8.65
N GLY A 247 6.94 -13.71 8.96
CA GLY A 247 7.96 -13.43 7.95
C GLY A 247 7.65 -12.23 7.06
N LEU A 248 6.78 -11.32 7.51
CA LEU A 248 6.45 -10.07 6.84
C LEU A 248 7.03 -8.87 7.62
N THR A 249 7.37 -7.78 6.94
CA THR A 249 7.81 -6.53 7.60
C THR A 249 7.40 -5.32 6.79
N ALA A 250 6.95 -4.27 7.48
CA ALA A 250 6.74 -2.95 6.88
C ALA A 250 8.02 -2.09 6.92
N SER A 251 8.98 -2.47 7.78
CA SER A 251 9.98 -1.56 8.33
C SER A 251 11.36 -1.74 7.71
N SER A 252 11.65 -2.91 7.16
CA SER A 252 13.00 -3.23 6.66
C SER A 252 13.26 -2.79 5.21
N CYS A 253 12.44 -1.88 4.67
CA CYS A 253 12.44 -1.46 3.26
C CYS A 253 13.35 -0.24 2.95
N GLY A 254 14.16 0.21 3.91
CA GLY A 254 15.05 1.36 3.74
C GLY A 254 14.36 2.72 3.72
N ALA A 255 13.03 2.79 3.84
CA ALA A 255 12.30 4.07 3.88
C ALA A 255 12.74 4.96 5.06
N VAL A 256 12.92 4.33 6.22
CA VAL A 256 13.40 4.95 7.45
C VAL A 256 14.47 4.04 8.01
N ARG A 257 15.72 4.24 7.60
CA ARG A 257 16.88 3.52 8.14
C ARG A 257 17.91 4.50 8.63
N PHE A 258 18.41 4.25 9.84
CA PHE A 258 19.48 5.00 10.44
C PHE A 258 20.69 4.10 10.63
N GLN A 259 21.86 4.62 10.31
CA GLN A 259 23.13 4.04 10.69
C GLN A 259 23.65 4.78 11.92
N VAL A 260 23.97 4.05 12.98
CA VAL A 260 24.53 4.62 14.20
C VAL A 260 25.90 4.02 14.44
N CYS A 261 26.92 4.85 14.55
CA CYS A 261 28.29 4.42 14.84
C CYS A 261 28.91 5.30 15.93
N ARG A 262 30.06 4.90 16.48
CA ARG A 262 30.85 5.73 17.38
C ARG A 262 31.95 6.44 16.58
N GLU A 263 32.02 7.76 16.67
CA GLU A 263 33.10 8.57 16.11
C GLU A 263 33.64 9.53 17.17
N ALA A 264 34.96 9.54 17.37
CA ALA A 264 35.62 10.34 18.41
C ALA A 264 35.01 10.15 19.82
N GLY A 265 34.53 8.94 20.13
CA GLY A 265 33.93 8.60 21.43
C GLY A 265 32.41 8.81 21.51
N GLU A 266 31.81 9.54 20.57
CA GLU A 266 30.40 9.96 20.59
C GLU A 266 29.55 9.21 19.54
N PRO A 267 28.23 9.04 19.76
CA PRO A 267 27.36 8.46 18.76
C PRO A 267 27.18 9.43 17.58
N ARG A 268 27.26 8.91 16.37
CA ARG A 268 26.93 9.59 15.12
C ARG A 268 25.80 8.86 14.43
N VAL A 269 24.79 9.62 14.04
CA VAL A 269 23.63 9.12 13.32
C VAL A 269 23.72 9.59 11.88
N ARG A 270 23.55 8.66 10.94
CA ARG A 270 23.48 8.95 9.51
C ARG A 270 22.23 8.37 8.88
N ARG A 271 21.69 9.07 7.90
CA ARG A 271 20.60 8.62 7.02
C ARG A 271 20.79 9.24 5.65
N ASP A 272 20.63 8.43 4.60
CA ASP A 272 20.73 8.90 3.20
C ASP A 272 22.01 9.68 2.89
N GLY A 273 23.12 9.32 3.55
CA GLY A 273 24.42 9.98 3.42
C GLY A 273 24.60 11.24 4.29
N GLU A 274 23.54 11.73 4.94
CA GLU A 274 23.56 12.91 5.79
C GLU A 274 23.75 12.58 7.26
N THR A 275 24.45 13.43 7.99
CA THR A 275 24.61 13.32 9.45
C THR A 275 23.47 14.07 10.15
N LEU A 276 22.74 13.37 11.01
CA LEU A 276 21.61 13.94 11.75
C LEU A 276 22.07 14.44 13.12
N ARG A 277 21.48 15.55 13.56
CA ARG A 277 21.63 16.04 14.93
C ARG A 277 20.57 15.39 15.82
N VAL A 278 21.00 14.87 16.96
CA VAL A 278 20.11 14.29 17.97
C VAL A 278 20.26 15.04 19.28
N SER A 279 19.23 14.98 20.14
CA SER A 279 19.30 15.55 21.49
C SER A 279 20.28 14.76 22.37
N ALA A 280 20.69 15.35 23.50
CA ALA A 280 21.55 14.66 24.48
C ALA A 280 20.90 13.37 25.01
N GLU A 281 19.60 13.41 25.31
CA GLU A 281 18.82 12.25 25.79
C GLU A 281 18.81 11.10 24.77
N VAL A 282 18.64 11.43 23.49
CA VAL A 282 18.71 10.44 22.41
C VAL A 282 20.14 9.93 22.26
N ALA A 283 21.15 10.80 22.33
CA ALA A 283 22.55 10.40 22.28
C ALA A 283 22.91 9.40 23.40
N GLU A 284 22.46 9.62 24.64
CA GLU A 284 22.64 8.67 25.76
C GLU A 284 21.99 7.32 25.49
N THR A 285 20.78 7.32 24.92
CA THR A 285 20.09 6.08 24.52
C THR A 285 20.86 5.34 23.43
N LEU A 286 21.34 6.04 22.41
CA LEU A 286 22.15 5.45 21.34
C LEU A 286 23.51 4.94 21.83
N GLN A 287 24.13 5.63 22.81
CA GLN A 287 25.36 5.15 23.46
C GLN A 287 25.13 3.83 24.19
N ARG A 288 24.00 3.68 24.89
CA ARG A 288 23.61 2.40 25.54
C ARG A 288 23.42 1.29 24.51
N LEU A 289 22.63 1.54 23.45
CA LEU A 289 22.41 0.55 22.38
C LEU A 289 23.73 0.14 21.70
N LEU A 290 24.64 1.10 21.45
CA LEU A 290 25.97 0.80 20.94
C LEU A 290 26.77 -0.07 21.91
N ALA A 291 26.73 0.23 23.21
CA ALA A 291 27.44 -0.55 24.22
C ALA A 291 26.90 -1.99 24.32
N ASP A 292 25.58 -2.16 24.30
CA ASP A 292 24.91 -3.46 24.28
C ASP A 292 25.28 -4.26 23.02
N ASN A 293 25.51 -3.56 21.90
CA ASN A 293 26.04 -4.13 20.66
C ASN A 293 27.58 -4.15 20.58
N GLN A 294 28.27 -4.16 21.72
CA GLN A 294 29.74 -4.26 21.82
C GLN A 294 30.52 -3.18 21.05
N GLY A 295 29.90 -2.01 20.86
CA GLY A 295 30.45 -0.89 20.09
C GLY A 295 30.37 -1.05 18.57
N ALA A 296 29.85 -2.16 18.05
CA ALA A 296 29.69 -2.35 16.61
C ALA A 296 28.58 -1.43 16.07
N PRO A 297 28.71 -0.94 14.81
CA PRO A 297 27.69 -0.08 14.20
C PRO A 297 26.29 -0.70 14.23
N LEU A 298 25.28 0.11 14.52
CA LEU A 298 23.88 -0.29 14.51
C LEU A 298 23.23 0.10 13.18
N LEU A 299 22.38 -0.78 12.69
CA LEU A 299 21.31 -0.42 11.77
C LEU A 299 20.00 -0.39 12.55
N ILE A 300 19.28 0.72 12.43
CA ILE A 300 17.99 0.94 13.08
C ILE A 300 16.95 1.18 12.00
N ASP A 301 15.99 0.26 11.89
CA ASP A 301 14.84 0.36 10.98
C ASP A 301 13.65 1.00 11.71
N GLY A 302 13.12 2.06 11.11
CA GLY A 302 11.92 2.74 11.59
C GLY A 302 10.65 1.96 11.25
N VAL A 303 9.75 1.83 12.22
CA VAL A 303 8.47 1.14 12.06
C VAL A 303 7.59 1.89 11.08
N ASN A 304 7.38 1.33 9.89
CA ASN A 304 6.70 2.02 8.79
C ASN A 304 5.28 1.48 8.50
N VAL A 305 4.57 1.07 9.54
CA VAL A 305 3.16 0.65 9.43
C VAL A 305 2.29 1.90 9.25
N GLN A 306 1.63 2.00 8.09
CA GLN A 306 0.70 3.10 7.78
C GLN A 306 -0.72 2.71 8.17
N LEU A 307 -1.50 3.69 8.63
CA LEU A 307 -2.82 3.48 9.22
C LEU A 307 -3.92 4.18 8.42
N ALA A 308 -5.10 3.57 8.44
CA ALA A 308 -6.34 4.13 7.94
C ALA A 308 -7.34 4.35 9.10
N GLY A 309 -8.03 5.47 9.08
CA GLY A 309 -9.04 5.86 10.05
C GLY A 309 -8.50 6.08 11.46
N THR A 310 -9.37 5.84 12.44
CA THR A 310 -9.05 5.93 13.86
C THR A 310 -8.41 4.64 14.34
N ALA A 311 -7.31 4.76 15.09
CA ALA A 311 -6.67 3.64 15.77
C ALA A 311 -7.18 3.54 17.23
N SER A 312 -7.33 2.31 17.71
CA SER A 312 -7.50 2.01 19.14
C SER A 312 -6.31 1.20 19.64
N VAL A 313 -5.79 1.56 20.80
CA VAL A 313 -4.65 0.86 21.43
C VAL A 313 -5.11 -0.13 22.51
N GLU A 314 -6.26 0.11 23.15
CA GLU A 314 -6.84 -0.73 24.20
C GLU A 314 -8.37 -0.84 24.05
N PRO A 315 -8.90 -1.94 23.48
CA PRO A 315 -8.17 -3.04 22.85
C PRO A 315 -7.46 -2.58 21.56
N LEU A 316 -6.38 -3.30 21.19
CA LEU A 316 -5.67 -3.04 19.93
C LEU A 316 -6.61 -3.28 18.75
N GLN A 317 -6.91 -2.23 18.00
CA GLN A 317 -7.65 -2.29 16.75
C GLN A 317 -7.04 -1.31 15.76
N LEU A 318 -6.33 -1.84 14.78
CA LEU A 318 -5.66 -1.07 13.74
C LEU A 318 -6.22 -1.44 12.38
N GLN A 319 -6.39 -0.44 11.52
CA GLN A 319 -6.58 -0.66 10.10
C GLN A 319 -5.33 -0.18 9.36
N VAL A 320 -4.66 -1.07 8.63
CA VAL A 320 -3.36 -0.81 7.99
C VAL A 320 -3.50 -0.64 6.48
N MET A 321 -2.63 0.15 5.86
CA MET A 321 -2.67 0.42 4.41
C MET A 321 -1.26 0.67 3.83
N ASP A 322 -1.18 0.97 2.53
CA ASP A 322 0.06 1.31 1.80
C ASP A 322 1.12 0.19 1.84
N PHE A 323 0.76 -1.00 1.36
CA PHE A 323 1.60 -2.20 1.40
C PHE A 323 2.75 -2.24 0.39
N GLY A 324 2.89 -1.24 -0.49
CA GLY A 324 3.89 -1.23 -1.57
C GLY A 324 5.35 -1.38 -1.11
N ARG A 325 5.66 -1.17 0.18
CA ARG A 325 7.01 -1.39 0.75
C ARG A 325 7.12 -2.58 1.70
N TYR A 326 6.04 -3.34 1.87
CA TYR A 326 6.08 -4.55 2.68
C TYR A 326 6.91 -5.60 1.97
N ARG A 327 7.60 -6.46 2.71
CA ARG A 327 8.43 -7.52 2.12
C ARG A 327 8.44 -8.78 2.96
N PHE A 328 8.85 -9.86 2.31
CA PHE A 328 9.19 -11.13 2.94
C PHE A 328 10.57 -11.05 3.58
N ALA A 329 10.77 -11.75 4.69
CA ALA A 329 12.07 -11.92 5.32
C ALA A 329 12.09 -13.18 6.19
N GLU A 330 13.14 -14.00 6.05
CA GLU A 330 13.34 -15.21 6.84
C GLU A 330 13.91 -14.94 8.25
N GLY A 331 14.48 -13.75 8.43
CA GLY A 331 15.03 -13.32 9.71
C GLY A 331 15.18 -11.80 9.76
N PHE A 332 15.30 -11.28 10.99
CA PHE A 332 15.47 -9.85 11.24
C PHE A 332 16.65 -9.61 12.17
N GLU A 333 17.56 -8.73 11.77
CA GLU A 333 18.83 -8.50 12.48
C GLU A 333 19.03 -7.04 12.91
N HIS A 334 18.16 -6.13 12.45
CA HIS A 334 18.31 -4.70 12.72
C HIS A 334 17.52 -4.27 13.96
N HIS A 335 17.96 -3.23 14.65
CA HIS A 335 17.16 -2.63 15.71
C HIS A 335 15.86 -2.06 15.12
N LEU A 336 14.78 -2.08 15.90
CA LEU A 336 13.54 -1.42 15.55
C LEU A 336 13.41 -0.09 16.30
N TYR A 337 12.79 0.87 15.64
CA TYR A 337 12.47 2.19 16.20
C TYR A 337 11.05 2.62 15.84
N ALA A 338 10.21 2.89 16.84
CA ALA A 338 8.90 3.52 16.64
C ALA A 338 8.92 4.93 17.23
N TRP A 339 8.77 5.95 16.38
CA TRP A 339 8.87 7.35 16.81
C TRP A 339 7.64 7.80 17.60
N ILE A 340 7.85 8.70 18.56
CA ILE A 340 6.77 9.30 19.36
C ILE A 340 6.50 10.76 18.99
N ASP A 341 7.49 11.42 18.39
CA ASP A 341 7.46 12.85 18.08
C ASP A 341 6.88 13.14 16.69
N ALA A 342 6.77 14.44 16.38
CA ALA A 342 6.32 14.90 15.07
C ALA A 342 7.35 14.70 13.95
N ASP A 343 8.63 14.54 14.32
CA ASP A 343 9.73 14.29 13.40
C ASP A 343 10.39 12.94 13.73
N TYR A 344 10.23 11.99 12.82
CA TYR A 344 10.81 10.65 12.95
C TYR A 344 12.35 10.67 12.88
N GLN A 345 12.97 11.75 12.37
CA GLN A 345 14.43 11.84 12.24
C GLN A 345 15.12 12.16 13.55
N ASN A 346 14.38 12.69 14.54
CA ASN A 346 14.94 13.01 15.85
C ASN A 346 15.29 11.77 16.69
N LEU A 347 14.88 10.58 16.23
CA LEU A 347 15.13 9.31 16.91
C LEU A 347 14.53 9.24 18.34
N ASN A 348 13.71 10.21 18.75
CA ASN A 348 12.98 10.11 20.01
C ASN A 348 11.83 9.09 19.89
N GLY A 349 11.86 8.02 20.67
CA GLY A 349 10.82 7.00 20.64
C GLY A 349 11.20 5.67 21.28
N LEU A 350 10.46 4.63 20.90
CA LEU A 350 10.61 3.29 21.43
C LEU A 350 11.61 2.50 20.59
N TYR A 351 12.51 1.78 21.25
CA TYR A 351 13.52 0.96 20.61
C TYR A 351 13.34 -0.51 21.00
N LEU A 352 13.68 -1.40 20.07
CA LEU A 352 13.78 -2.82 20.35
C LEU A 352 15.00 -3.42 19.67
N ALA A 353 15.90 -3.98 20.46
CA ALA A 353 17.12 -4.62 19.98
C ALA A 353 16.85 -6.07 19.54
N PRO A 354 17.59 -6.63 18.57
CA PRO A 354 17.46 -8.03 18.15
C PRO A 354 17.63 -9.06 19.28
N GLY A 355 18.39 -8.72 20.33
CA GLY A 355 18.60 -9.57 21.50
C GLY A 355 17.50 -9.46 22.58
N ASP A 356 16.54 -8.54 22.45
CA ASP A 356 15.43 -8.43 23.40
C ASP A 356 14.48 -9.63 23.25
N PRO A 357 14.03 -10.29 24.34
CA PRO A 357 13.11 -11.43 24.26
C PRO A 357 11.78 -11.13 23.56
N ARG A 358 11.37 -9.86 23.47
CA ARG A 358 10.16 -9.42 22.76
C ARG A 358 10.40 -9.22 21.26
N TYR A 359 11.66 -9.26 20.81
CA TYR A 359 12.01 -9.11 19.41
C TYR A 359 11.66 -10.39 18.65
N VAL A 360 10.61 -10.31 17.83
CA VAL A 360 10.02 -11.46 17.17
C VAL A 360 10.80 -11.82 15.90
N GLN A 361 11.18 -13.09 15.81
CA GLN A 361 11.63 -13.75 14.58
C GLN A 361 10.45 -14.49 13.92
N PRO A 362 10.51 -14.77 12.61
CA PRO A 362 9.49 -15.58 11.94
C PRO A 362 9.33 -16.96 12.60
N ASP A 363 8.08 -17.37 12.87
CA ASP A 363 7.76 -18.72 13.33
C ASP A 363 7.72 -19.65 12.12
N PRO A 364 8.64 -20.63 11.99
CA PRO A 364 8.74 -21.48 10.81
C PRO A 364 7.46 -22.25 10.46
N ARG A 365 6.53 -22.41 11.42
CA ARG A 365 5.28 -23.14 11.20
C ARG A 365 4.22 -22.32 10.46
N VAL A 366 4.29 -20.99 10.55
CA VAL A 366 3.29 -20.07 9.98
C VAL A 366 3.92 -19.01 9.08
N SER A 367 5.24 -19.04 8.89
CA SER A 367 5.97 -18.04 8.13
C SER A 367 5.61 -18.06 6.65
N LEU A 368 5.46 -16.87 6.09
CA LEU A 368 5.24 -16.55 4.68
C LEU A 368 6.54 -16.10 4.00
N ALA A 369 7.68 -16.11 4.70
CA ALA A 369 8.94 -15.56 4.22
C ALA A 369 9.41 -16.17 2.88
N ARG A 370 9.07 -17.43 2.64
CA ARG A 370 9.49 -18.20 1.45
C ARG A 370 8.50 -18.14 0.29
N THR A 371 7.44 -17.34 0.40
CA THR A 371 6.47 -17.16 -0.68
C THR A 371 7.14 -16.76 -1.99
N ALA A 372 8.15 -15.89 -1.93
CA ALA A 372 8.86 -15.42 -3.13
C ALA A 372 9.69 -16.51 -3.86
N GLU A 373 9.93 -17.66 -3.22
CA GLU A 373 10.65 -18.80 -3.81
C GLU A 373 9.70 -19.81 -4.47
N GLY A 374 8.39 -19.66 -4.26
CA GLY A 374 7.38 -20.61 -4.70
C GLY A 374 7.14 -20.55 -6.22
N PRO A 375 6.80 -21.68 -6.86
CA PRO A 375 6.51 -21.72 -8.29
C PRO A 375 5.31 -20.84 -8.67
N CYS A 376 4.28 -20.71 -7.81
CA CYS A 376 3.15 -19.85 -8.12
C CYS A 376 3.52 -18.36 -8.08
N PHE A 377 4.43 -17.96 -7.19
CA PHE A 377 4.94 -16.59 -7.17
C PHE A 377 5.81 -16.27 -8.39
N ALA A 378 6.67 -17.21 -8.80
CA ALA A 378 7.45 -17.08 -10.03
C ALA A 378 6.55 -16.91 -11.27
N GLU A 379 5.45 -17.68 -11.34
CA GLU A 379 4.45 -17.53 -12.39
C GLU A 379 3.76 -16.16 -12.34
N LEU A 380 3.38 -15.67 -11.15
CA LEU A 380 2.84 -14.32 -10.99
C LEU A 380 3.81 -13.25 -11.52
N GLN A 381 5.09 -13.33 -11.17
CA GLN A 381 6.11 -12.40 -11.67
C GLN A 381 6.25 -12.46 -13.20
N ARG A 382 6.15 -13.66 -13.79
CA ARG A 382 6.16 -13.84 -15.25
C ARG A 382 4.96 -13.16 -15.90
N GLN A 383 3.76 -13.31 -15.35
CA GLN A 383 2.54 -12.67 -15.86
C GLN A 383 2.62 -11.14 -15.75
N VAL A 384 3.14 -10.61 -14.64
CA VAL A 384 3.36 -9.17 -14.46
C VAL A 384 4.36 -8.63 -15.48
N SER A 385 5.49 -9.32 -15.68
CA SER A 385 6.56 -8.87 -16.59
C SER A 385 6.18 -8.98 -18.06
N GLY A 386 5.37 -9.98 -18.43
CA GLY A 386 4.88 -10.23 -19.79
C GLY A 386 3.53 -9.57 -20.11
N PHE A 387 3.00 -8.74 -19.21
CA PHE A 387 1.68 -8.13 -19.38
C PHE A 387 1.62 -7.27 -20.66
N ARG A 388 0.52 -7.39 -21.42
CA ARG A 388 0.27 -6.85 -22.78
C ARG A 388 1.07 -7.45 -23.94
N GLN A 389 2.12 -8.24 -23.71
CA GLN A 389 2.81 -8.97 -24.79
C GLN A 389 2.10 -10.31 -25.06
N ASP A 390 1.88 -11.08 -23.99
CA ASP A 390 1.26 -12.42 -24.04
C ASP A 390 0.18 -12.63 -22.94
N GLY A 391 -0.01 -11.61 -22.09
CA GLY A 391 -0.84 -11.68 -20.88
C GLY A 391 -2.25 -11.14 -21.07
N GLU A 392 -3.24 -11.96 -20.77
CA GLU A 392 -4.64 -11.56 -20.56
C GLU A 392 -4.87 -11.27 -19.07
N PRO A 393 -5.71 -10.28 -18.70
CA PRO A 393 -6.05 -9.97 -17.31
C PRO A 393 -6.38 -11.19 -16.46
N ASP A 394 -7.08 -12.17 -17.03
CA ASP A 394 -7.49 -13.40 -16.33
C ASP A 394 -6.30 -14.25 -15.90
N ARG A 395 -5.25 -14.34 -16.73
CA ARG A 395 -4.06 -15.11 -16.38
C ARG A 395 -3.32 -14.47 -15.22
N LEU A 396 -3.25 -13.14 -15.19
CA LEU A 396 -2.67 -12.41 -14.06
C LEU A 396 -3.48 -12.63 -12.78
N CYS A 397 -4.81 -12.53 -12.87
CA CYS A 397 -5.72 -12.78 -11.75
C CYS A 397 -5.58 -14.21 -11.21
N GLN A 398 -5.57 -15.22 -12.09
CA GLN A 398 -5.37 -16.63 -11.73
C GLN A 398 -4.00 -16.86 -11.08
N ALA A 399 -2.93 -16.27 -11.61
CA ALA A 399 -1.60 -16.39 -11.02
C ALA A 399 -1.53 -15.75 -9.63
N LEU A 400 -2.18 -14.60 -9.41
CA LEU A 400 -2.27 -13.95 -8.10
C LEU A 400 -3.02 -14.83 -7.09
N ARG A 401 -4.18 -15.37 -7.47
CA ARG A 401 -4.95 -16.32 -6.65
C ARG A 401 -4.11 -17.55 -6.27
N ALA A 402 -3.44 -18.17 -7.24
CA ALA A 402 -2.61 -19.33 -7.01
C ALA A 402 -1.42 -19.04 -6.07
N ALA A 403 -0.77 -17.89 -6.24
CA ALA A 403 0.31 -17.44 -5.36
C ALA A 403 -0.18 -17.22 -3.93
N LEU A 404 -1.35 -16.62 -3.75
CA LEU A 404 -1.97 -16.41 -2.43
C LEU A 404 -2.40 -17.71 -1.77
N GLU A 405 -2.99 -18.63 -2.53
CA GLU A 405 -3.35 -19.95 -2.03
C GLU A 405 -2.12 -20.73 -1.56
N GLU A 406 -1.06 -20.78 -2.38
CA GLU A 406 0.19 -21.42 -2.02
C GLU A 406 0.82 -20.79 -0.77
N ALA A 407 0.93 -19.46 -0.74
CA ALA A 407 1.51 -18.73 0.37
C ALA A 407 0.75 -18.94 1.68
N CYS A 408 -0.59 -18.99 1.65
CA CYS A 408 -1.41 -19.12 2.84
C CYS A 408 -1.53 -20.55 3.39
N ARG A 409 -0.97 -21.59 2.72
CA ARG A 409 -1.04 -22.98 3.20
C ARG A 409 -0.60 -23.15 4.66
N PRO A 410 0.50 -22.53 5.15
CA PRO A 410 0.94 -22.67 6.54
C PRO A 410 -0.06 -22.11 7.58
N LEU A 411 -1.01 -21.26 7.16
CA LEU A 411 -1.99 -20.62 8.04
C LEU A 411 -3.30 -21.40 8.18
N ARG A 412 -3.46 -22.51 7.42
CA ARG A 412 -4.68 -23.34 7.42
C ARG A 412 -4.63 -24.49 8.45
N GLY A 413 -3.51 -24.64 9.17
CA GLY A 413 -3.20 -25.79 10.04
C GLY A 413 -3.58 -25.62 11.50
#